data_AF-A0A093ZIJ1-F1
#
_entry.id   AF-A0A093ZIJ1-F1
#
_cell.length_a   1.000
_cell.length_b   1.000
_cell.length_c   1.000
_cell.angle_alpha   90.00
_cell.angle_beta   90.00
_cell.angle_gamma   90.00
#
_symmetry.space_group_name_H-M   'P 1'
#
loop_
_entity.id
_entity.type
_entity.pdbx_description
1 polymer ?
#
loop_
_entity_poly.entity_id
_entity_poly.type
_entity_poly.pdbx_seq_one_letter_code
_entity_poly.pdbx_strand_id
1 'polypeptide(L)'
;MTDNKAGGMILHAEVLKELDAAMYTTLSKVIPRLIGILERDDRSIKPCLIHGDLWESNIGTDATTGNIYIFDAAVYYAHDEMEIGIWRVDHHKMKDETYRNEYAKQFEKSEPAEEWDDRLKLYGVKTKLMYSAGVPGGTNIRRQALEDLQDLIEKYGGEQSQG
;
A
#
# COMPACT_ATOMS: atom_id res chain seq x y z
N MET A 1 16.05 28.34 -24.92
CA MET A 1 15.92 27.55 -23.67
C MET A 1 14.45 27.16 -23.48
N THR A 2 13.89 26.48 -24.47
CA THR A 2 12.46 26.14 -24.59
C THR A 2 12.39 24.85 -25.37
N ASP A 3 12.29 23.71 -24.67
CA ASP A 3 11.78 22.43 -25.23
C ASP A 3 11.64 21.29 -24.20
N ASN A 4 11.87 21.53 -22.90
CA ASN A 4 11.78 20.46 -21.89
C ASN A 4 10.39 20.30 -21.23
N LYS A 5 9.41 21.17 -21.54
CA LYS A 5 8.05 21.07 -20.96
C LYS A 5 7.15 20.09 -21.71
N ALA A 6 7.26 20.03 -23.04
CA ALA A 6 6.45 19.13 -23.86
C ALA A 6 6.85 17.66 -23.62
N GLY A 7 8.15 17.35 -23.58
CA GLY A 7 8.64 16.01 -23.26
C GLY A 7 8.23 15.53 -21.87
N GLY A 8 8.28 16.40 -20.85
CA GLY A 8 7.81 16.09 -19.50
C GLY A 8 6.30 15.85 -19.41
N MET A 9 5.49 16.55 -20.21
CA MET A 9 4.04 16.34 -20.28
C MET A 9 3.66 15.04 -20.98
N ILE A 10 4.38 14.65 -22.03
CA ILE A 10 4.14 13.39 -22.76
C ILE A 10 4.46 12.18 -21.86
N LEU A 11 5.61 12.19 -21.19
CA LEU A 11 6.00 11.13 -20.24
C LEU A 11 5.01 11.00 -19.07
N HIS A 12 4.42 12.10 -18.61
CA HIS A 12 3.40 12.07 -17.55
C HIS A 12 2.09 11.41 -18.02
N ALA A 13 1.65 11.73 -19.24
CA ALA A 13 0.43 11.16 -19.81
C ALA A 13 0.58 9.65 -20.10
N GLU A 14 1.77 9.20 -20.48
CA GLU A 14 2.07 7.78 -20.68
C GLU A 14 2.00 6.98 -19.37
N VAL A 15 2.66 7.48 -18.30
CA VAL A 15 2.62 6.83 -16.97
C VAL A 15 1.19 6.70 -16.45
N LEU A 16 0.33 7.71 -16.68
CA LEU A 16 -1.07 7.64 -16.24
C LEU A 16 -1.84 6.54 -16.98
N LYS A 17 -1.64 6.39 -18.30
CA LYS A 17 -2.30 5.32 -19.08
C LYS A 17 -1.85 3.93 -18.64
N GLU A 18 -0.55 3.77 -18.39
CA GLU A 18 -0.01 2.51 -17.87
C GLU A 18 -0.54 2.20 -16.47
N LEU A 19 -0.63 3.21 -15.61
CA LEU A 19 -1.22 3.09 -14.28
C LEU A 19 -2.70 2.70 -14.36
N ASP A 20 -3.49 3.29 -15.24
CA ASP A 20 -4.89 2.92 -15.44
C ASP A 20 -5.04 1.45 -15.87
N ALA A 21 -4.19 0.98 -16.79
CA ALA A 21 -4.18 -0.40 -17.24
C ALA A 21 -3.75 -1.39 -16.13
N ALA A 22 -2.73 -1.01 -15.35
CA ALA A 22 -2.29 -1.79 -14.19
C ALA A 22 -3.36 -1.84 -13.09
N MET A 23 -4.02 -0.72 -12.79
CA MET A 23 -5.15 -0.66 -11.87
C MET A 23 -6.29 -1.57 -12.31
N TYR A 24 -6.66 -1.57 -13.60
CA TYR A 24 -7.69 -2.46 -14.13
C TYR A 24 -7.34 -3.94 -13.92
N THR A 25 -6.11 -4.33 -14.25
CA THR A 25 -5.64 -5.71 -14.07
C THR A 25 -5.57 -6.10 -12.59
N THR A 26 -5.16 -5.16 -11.74
CA THR A 26 -5.08 -5.36 -10.30
C THR A 26 -6.45 -5.60 -9.69
N LEU A 27 -7.44 -4.76 -10.02
CA LEU A 27 -8.82 -4.90 -9.56
C LEU A 27 -9.47 -6.18 -10.06
N SER A 28 -9.23 -6.56 -11.31
CA SER A 28 -9.89 -7.72 -11.94
C SER A 28 -9.23 -9.07 -11.64
N LYS A 29 -7.93 -9.10 -11.32
CA LYS A 29 -7.18 -10.36 -11.15
C LYS A 29 -6.42 -10.44 -9.83
N VAL A 30 -5.58 -9.45 -9.54
CA VAL A 30 -4.68 -9.48 -8.38
C VAL A 30 -5.49 -9.45 -7.08
N ILE A 31 -6.42 -8.51 -6.90
CA ILE A 31 -7.23 -8.40 -5.67
C ILE A 31 -8.07 -9.67 -5.43
N PRO A 32 -8.85 -10.18 -6.41
CA PRO A 32 -9.59 -11.44 -6.24
C PRO A 32 -8.73 -12.64 -5.85
N ARG A 33 -7.44 -12.66 -6.23
CA ARG A 33 -6.49 -13.69 -5.81
C ARG A 33 -5.85 -13.36 -4.46
N LEU A 34 -5.06 -12.29 -4.39
CA LEU A 34 -4.19 -11.96 -3.28
C LEU A 34 -4.96 -11.57 -2.01
N ILE A 35 -6.11 -10.90 -2.15
CA ILE A 35 -6.98 -10.58 -1.02
C ILE A 35 -8.06 -11.65 -0.87
N GLY A 36 -8.62 -12.14 -1.97
CA GLY A 36 -9.68 -13.15 -1.91
C GLY A 36 -9.25 -14.46 -1.26
N ILE A 37 -7.95 -14.80 -1.24
CA ILE A 37 -7.45 -15.99 -0.53
C ILE A 37 -7.64 -15.91 1.00
N LEU A 38 -7.73 -14.70 1.56
CA LEU A 38 -7.96 -14.48 3.00
C LEU A 38 -9.36 -14.90 3.47
N GLU A 39 -10.28 -15.14 2.55
CA GLU A 39 -11.65 -15.58 2.80
C GLU A 39 -11.97 -16.94 2.15
N ARG A 40 -10.92 -17.73 1.84
CA ARG A 40 -11.05 -19.12 1.33
C ARG A 40 -10.66 -20.13 2.41
N ASP A 41 -11.04 -21.38 2.23
CA ASP A 41 -10.61 -22.51 3.08
C ASP A 41 -10.83 -22.25 4.58
N ASP A 42 -12.06 -21.87 4.94
CA ASP A 42 -12.50 -21.53 6.30
C ASP A 42 -11.78 -20.32 6.96
N ARG A 43 -10.97 -19.58 6.21
CA ARG A 43 -10.41 -18.29 6.64
C ARG A 43 -11.46 -17.18 6.54
N SER A 44 -11.32 -16.17 7.39
CA SER A 44 -12.15 -14.97 7.33
C SER A 44 -11.34 -13.76 7.76
N ILE A 45 -11.57 -12.63 7.08
CA ILE A 45 -11.03 -11.36 7.52
C ILE A 45 -11.89 -10.86 8.68
N LYS A 46 -11.28 -10.64 9.84
CA LYS A 46 -11.90 -9.91 10.93
C LYS A 46 -11.78 -8.41 10.67
N PRO A 47 -12.88 -7.65 10.53
CA PRO A 47 -12.81 -6.21 10.42
C PRO A 47 -12.22 -5.61 11.71
N CYS A 48 -11.14 -4.85 11.56
CA CYS A 48 -10.42 -4.17 12.62
C CYS A 48 -10.57 -2.65 12.44
N LEU A 49 -10.77 -1.92 13.54
CA LEU A 49 -10.71 -0.46 13.50
C LEU A 49 -9.25 -0.06 13.34
N ILE A 50 -8.92 0.59 12.23
CA ILE A 50 -7.56 1.02 11.92
C ILE A 50 -7.43 2.56 12.00
N HIS A 51 -6.24 3.08 12.27
CA HIS A 51 -5.99 4.52 12.27
C HIS A 51 -6.11 5.10 10.86
N GLY A 52 -5.66 4.36 9.85
CA GLY A 52 -5.82 4.69 8.43
C GLY A 52 -4.84 5.73 7.87
N ASP A 53 -4.08 6.40 8.74
CA ASP A 53 -2.98 7.32 8.41
C ASP A 53 -1.85 7.24 9.47
N LEU A 54 -1.43 6.02 9.85
CA LEU A 54 -0.45 5.84 10.92
C LEU A 54 0.98 5.90 10.39
N TRP A 55 1.66 7.05 10.52
CA TRP A 55 3.05 7.24 10.11
C TRP A 55 3.77 8.19 11.07
N GLU A 56 5.09 8.41 10.89
CA GLU A 56 5.93 9.04 11.91
C GLU A 56 5.50 10.44 12.36
N SER A 57 4.84 11.24 11.52
CA SER A 57 4.39 12.58 11.94
C SER A 57 3.10 12.53 12.76
N ASN A 58 2.38 11.42 12.70
CA ASN A 58 1.12 11.20 13.40
C ASN A 58 1.33 10.42 14.71
N ILE A 59 2.59 10.23 15.13
CA ILE A 59 2.98 9.60 16.38
C ILE A 59 3.82 10.59 17.18
N GLY A 60 3.38 10.87 18.41
CA GLY A 60 4.10 11.71 19.35
C GLY A 60 4.51 10.92 20.59
N THR A 61 5.69 11.24 21.13
CA THR A 61 6.12 10.76 22.46
C THR A 61 6.09 11.94 23.41
N ASP A 62 5.35 11.81 24.51
CA ASP A 62 5.38 12.80 25.57
C ASP A 62 6.76 12.80 26.23
N ALA A 63 7.42 13.97 26.20
CA ALA A 63 8.80 14.11 26.65
C ALA A 63 9.01 13.91 28.16
N THR A 64 7.95 13.98 28.96
CA THR A 64 8.01 13.85 30.42
C THR A 64 7.72 12.43 30.87
N THR A 65 6.70 11.80 30.27
CA THR A 65 6.19 10.49 30.68
C THR A 65 6.70 9.34 29.80
N GLY A 66 7.16 9.65 28.58
CA GLY A 66 7.50 8.64 27.58
C GLY A 66 6.27 7.99 26.93
N ASN A 67 5.06 8.43 27.24
CA ASN A 67 3.83 7.88 26.68
C ASN A 67 3.72 8.18 25.18
N ILE A 68 3.21 7.22 24.43
CA ILE A 68 2.94 7.35 22.99
C ILE A 68 1.52 7.86 22.76
N TYR A 69 1.39 8.80 21.83
CA TYR A 69 0.13 9.38 21.38
C TYR A 69 0.05 9.27 19.86
N ILE A 70 -1.15 9.07 19.34
CA ILE A 70 -1.46 9.02 17.91
C ILE A 70 -2.49 10.11 17.57
N PHE A 71 -2.33 10.75 16.41
CA PHE A 71 -3.10 11.93 15.99
C PHE A 71 -3.50 11.84 14.50
N ASP A 72 -4.44 12.69 14.07
CA ASP A 72 -4.86 12.83 12.66
C ASP A 72 -5.36 11.53 12.02
N ALA A 73 -6.15 10.78 12.79
CA ALA A 73 -6.72 9.51 12.34
C ALA A 73 -7.73 9.68 11.20
N ALA A 74 -7.57 8.85 10.17
CA ALA A 74 -8.51 8.69 9.05
C ALA A 74 -9.21 7.32 9.18
N VAL A 75 -9.96 7.14 10.28
CA VAL A 75 -10.44 5.83 10.76
C VAL A 75 -11.46 5.16 9.84
N TYR A 76 -11.34 3.85 9.68
CA TYR A 76 -12.35 2.96 9.08
C TYR A 76 -12.12 1.52 9.54
N TYR A 77 -13.10 0.65 9.33
CA TYR A 77 -12.93 -0.79 9.53
C TYR A 77 -12.31 -1.42 8.28
N ALA A 78 -11.23 -2.19 8.47
CA ALA A 78 -10.49 -2.85 7.40
C ALA A 78 -9.87 -4.17 7.88
N HIS A 79 -9.25 -4.91 6.96
CA HIS A 79 -8.26 -5.92 7.33
C HIS A 79 -7.09 -5.25 8.07
N ASP A 80 -6.59 -5.85 9.15
CA ASP A 80 -5.59 -5.23 10.01
C ASP A 80 -4.28 -4.90 9.27
N GLU A 81 -3.86 -5.73 8.32
CA GLU A 81 -2.67 -5.47 7.49
C GLU A 81 -2.78 -4.18 6.66
N MET A 82 -4.00 -3.68 6.39
CA MET A 82 -4.22 -2.40 5.73
C MET A 82 -3.61 -1.23 6.52
N GLU A 83 -3.59 -1.31 7.85
CA GLU A 83 -3.03 -0.28 8.72
C GLU A 83 -1.56 0.00 8.42
N ILE A 84 -0.80 -1.06 8.18
CA ILE A 84 0.66 -0.99 8.02
C ILE A 84 1.11 -0.97 6.56
N GLY A 85 0.19 -0.97 5.59
CA GLY A 85 0.51 -0.76 4.17
C GLY A 85 1.21 0.60 3.93
N ILE A 86 0.85 1.62 4.71
CA ILE A 86 1.50 2.94 4.71
C ILE A 86 2.98 2.87 5.10
N TRP A 87 3.42 1.83 5.82
CA TRP A 87 4.83 1.61 6.18
C TRP A 87 5.64 0.95 5.06
N ARG A 88 5.05 0.63 3.90
CA ARG A 88 5.79 0.14 2.72
C ARG A 88 6.17 1.24 1.74
N VAL A 89 5.78 2.49 1.97
CA VAL A 89 6.05 3.59 1.04
C VAL A 89 7.40 4.26 1.29
N ASP A 90 8.05 4.70 0.22
CA ASP A 90 9.42 5.23 0.31
C ASP A 90 9.56 6.63 0.86
N HIS A 91 8.48 7.42 0.86
CA HIS A 91 8.47 8.81 1.29
C HIS A 91 8.23 8.99 2.80
N HIS A 92 8.06 7.89 3.55
CA HIS A 92 7.98 7.89 5.01
C HIS A 92 9.25 7.34 5.65
N LYS A 93 9.52 7.73 6.90
CA LYS A 93 10.67 7.26 7.68
C LYS A 93 10.40 5.90 8.32
N MET A 94 9.15 5.60 8.69
CA MET A 94 8.74 4.30 9.23
C MET A 94 8.61 3.21 8.15
N LYS A 95 9.63 3.07 7.29
CA LYS A 95 9.63 2.11 6.18
C LYS A 95 10.53 0.89 6.36
N ASP A 96 11.37 0.91 7.38
CA ASP A 96 12.21 -0.24 7.74
C ASP A 96 11.34 -1.45 8.09
N GLU A 97 11.76 -2.65 7.67
CA GLU A 97 11.01 -3.89 7.94
C GLU A 97 10.86 -4.18 9.44
N THR A 98 11.74 -3.65 10.28
CA THR A 98 11.69 -3.80 11.74
C THR A 98 10.33 -3.35 12.28
N TYR A 99 9.77 -2.24 11.81
CA TYR A 99 8.46 -1.75 12.27
C TYR A 99 7.34 -2.73 11.96
N ARG A 100 7.30 -3.24 10.73
CA ARG A 100 6.29 -4.22 10.29
C ARG A 100 6.48 -5.56 11.01
N ASN A 101 7.73 -5.96 11.26
CA ASN A 101 8.03 -7.18 12.00
C ASN A 101 7.63 -7.08 13.48
N GLU A 102 7.79 -5.93 14.13
CA GLU A 102 7.27 -5.71 15.49
C GLU A 102 5.73 -5.76 15.53
N TYR A 103 5.05 -5.18 14.54
CA TYR A 103 3.59 -5.30 14.42
C TYR A 103 3.16 -6.76 14.26
N ALA A 104 3.87 -7.54 13.43
CA ALA A 104 3.59 -8.96 13.20
C ALA A 104 3.74 -9.85 14.45
N LYS A 105 4.40 -9.36 15.52
CA LYS A 105 4.44 -10.05 16.83
C LYS A 105 3.16 -9.85 17.65
N GLN A 106 2.37 -8.82 17.35
CA GLN A 106 1.13 -8.47 18.05
C GLN A 106 -0.11 -8.88 17.25
N PHE A 107 -0.04 -8.76 15.92
CA PHE A 107 -1.05 -9.18 14.97
C PHE A 107 -0.42 -10.18 14.01
N GLU A 108 -0.76 -11.45 14.16
CA GLU A 108 -0.20 -12.53 13.33
C GLU A 108 -0.45 -12.25 11.85
N LYS A 109 0.54 -12.59 11.01
CA LYS A 109 0.41 -12.48 9.56
C LYS A 109 -0.73 -13.37 9.09
N SER A 110 -1.64 -12.85 8.28
CA SER A 110 -2.70 -13.68 7.73
C SER A 110 -2.13 -14.75 6.79
N GLU A 111 -2.72 -15.94 6.80
CA GLU A 111 -2.30 -17.02 5.91
C GLU A 111 -2.84 -16.82 4.47
N PRO A 112 -2.02 -17.02 3.41
CA PRO A 112 -0.63 -17.49 3.45
C PRO A 112 0.36 -16.41 3.88
N ALA A 113 1.19 -16.71 4.89
CA ALA A 113 2.13 -15.77 5.49
C ALA A 113 3.25 -15.33 4.52
N GLU A 114 3.58 -16.14 3.52
CA GLU A 114 4.53 -15.81 2.46
C GLU A 114 4.04 -14.70 1.53
N GLU A 115 2.72 -14.51 1.41
CA GLU A 115 2.11 -13.44 0.60
C GLU A 115 1.89 -12.16 1.43
N TRP A 116 2.27 -12.14 2.71
CA TRP A 116 2.04 -11.02 3.62
C TRP A 116 2.66 -9.71 3.13
N ASP A 117 3.94 -9.72 2.76
CA ASP A 117 4.60 -8.50 2.28
C ASP A 117 4.04 -8.02 0.93
N ASP A 118 3.55 -8.93 0.09
CA ASP A 118 2.88 -8.60 -1.17
C ASP A 118 1.51 -7.94 -0.92
N ARG A 119 0.77 -8.37 0.12
CA ARG A 119 -0.45 -7.66 0.58
C ARG A 119 -0.14 -6.27 1.09
N LEU A 120 0.94 -6.09 1.85
CA LEU A 120 1.36 -4.77 2.32
C LEU A 120 1.81 -3.86 1.17
N LYS A 121 2.50 -4.40 0.16
CA LYS A 121 2.82 -3.70 -1.08
C LYS A 121 1.55 -3.19 -1.76
N LEU A 122 0.54 -4.06 -1.93
CA LEU A 122 -0.76 -3.69 -2.51
C LEU A 122 -1.46 -2.60 -1.68
N TYR A 123 -1.53 -2.74 -0.35
CA TYR A 123 -2.16 -1.75 0.52
C TYR A 123 -1.42 -0.39 0.51
N GLY A 124 -0.09 -0.40 0.39
CA GLY A 124 0.72 0.81 0.27
C GLY A 124 0.44 1.63 -1.00
N VAL A 125 -0.13 1.03 -2.05
CA VAL A 125 -0.56 1.75 -3.25
C VAL A 125 -1.60 2.83 -2.92
N LYS A 126 -2.50 2.60 -1.96
CA LYS A 126 -3.47 3.62 -1.51
C LYS A 126 -2.75 4.89 -1.06
N THR A 127 -1.76 4.75 -0.18
CA THR A 127 -0.97 5.89 0.33
C THR A 127 -0.24 6.59 -0.81
N LYS A 128 0.40 5.85 -1.72
CA LYS A 128 1.09 6.43 -2.89
C LYS A 128 0.14 7.25 -3.75
N LEU A 129 -1.05 6.71 -4.06
CA LEU A 129 -2.05 7.44 -4.86
C LEU A 129 -2.54 8.70 -4.15
N MET A 130 -2.89 8.60 -2.86
CA MET A 130 -3.32 9.75 -2.04
C MET A 130 -2.25 10.84 -1.99
N TYR A 131 -1.00 10.49 -1.66
CA TYR A 131 0.12 11.42 -1.63
C TYR A 131 0.32 12.09 -3.00
N SER A 132 0.26 11.31 -4.10
CA SER A 132 0.45 11.84 -5.45
C SER A 132 -0.65 12.80 -5.92
N ALA A 133 -1.83 12.76 -5.28
CA ALA A 133 -2.93 13.67 -5.55
C ALA A 133 -2.83 14.95 -4.72
N GLY A 134 -2.36 14.85 -3.47
CA GLY A 134 -2.28 15.97 -2.53
C GLY A 134 -1.00 16.79 -2.56
N VAL A 135 0.12 16.21 -3.03
CA VAL A 135 1.46 16.84 -2.93
C VAL A 135 2.00 17.24 -4.32
N PRO A 136 2.43 18.50 -4.52
CA PRO A 136 3.10 18.93 -5.74
C PRO A 136 4.35 18.09 -6.02
N GLY A 137 4.52 17.62 -7.27
CA GLY A 137 5.65 16.75 -7.65
C GLY A 137 5.36 15.24 -7.55
N GLY A 138 4.10 14.84 -7.33
CA GLY A 138 3.67 13.45 -7.19
C GLY A 138 3.88 12.49 -8.37
N THR A 139 4.42 12.94 -9.51
CA THR A 139 4.69 12.08 -10.68
C THR A 139 5.58 10.89 -10.35
N ASN A 140 6.61 11.09 -9.52
CA ASN A 140 7.52 10.01 -9.12
C ASN A 140 6.78 8.96 -8.27
N ILE A 141 5.81 9.38 -7.47
CA ILE A 141 5.02 8.48 -6.61
C ILE A 141 4.03 7.65 -7.43
N ARG A 142 3.47 8.21 -8.51
CA ARG A 142 2.62 7.44 -9.45
C ARG A 142 3.41 6.37 -10.20
N ARG A 143 4.66 6.66 -10.56
CA ARG A 143 5.57 5.65 -11.14
C ARG A 143 5.86 4.53 -10.14
N GLN A 144 6.15 4.85 -8.88
CA GLN A 144 6.34 3.83 -7.83
C GLN A 144 5.07 3.02 -7.53
N ALA A 145 3.89 3.60 -7.71
CA ALA A 145 2.63 2.85 -7.61
C ALA A 145 2.48 1.90 -8.80
N LEU A 146 2.79 2.36 -10.02
CA LEU A 146 2.77 1.53 -11.22
C LEU A 146 3.76 0.34 -11.10
N GLU A 147 4.99 0.58 -10.66
CA GLU A 147 6.02 -0.46 -10.46
C GLU A 147 5.54 -1.53 -9.47
N ASP A 148 4.99 -1.13 -8.31
CA ASP A 148 4.41 -2.08 -7.35
C ASP A 148 3.27 -2.92 -7.95
N LEU A 149 2.38 -2.30 -8.73
CA LEU A 149 1.29 -3.01 -9.37
C LEU A 149 1.79 -3.96 -10.45
N GLN A 150 2.80 -3.58 -11.22
CA GLN A 150 3.42 -4.45 -12.23
C GLN A 150 4.05 -5.67 -11.59
N ASP A 151 4.80 -5.53 -10.49
CA ASP A 151 5.35 -6.65 -9.72
C ASP A 151 4.24 -7.61 -9.26
N LEU A 152 3.13 -7.08 -8.74
CA LEU A 152 2.02 -7.88 -8.25
C LEU A 152 1.24 -8.54 -9.40
N ILE A 153 1.11 -7.87 -10.54
CA ILE A 153 0.50 -8.43 -11.75
C ILE A 153 1.36 -9.57 -12.31
N GLU A 154 2.69 -9.45 -12.29
CA GLU A 154 3.58 -10.54 -12.71
C GLU A 154 3.39 -11.78 -11.83
N LYS A 155 3.28 -11.59 -10.51
CA LYS A 155 3.07 -12.69 -9.55
C LYS A 155 1.66 -13.30 -9.57
N TYR A 156 0.62 -12.47 -9.68
CA TYR A 156 -0.76 -12.87 -9.40
C TYR A 156 -1.76 -12.61 -10.54
N GLY A 157 -1.32 -11.99 -11.65
CA GLY A 157 -2.16 -11.61 -12.78
C GLY A 157 -2.37 -12.70 -13.84
N GLY A 158 -1.71 -13.85 -13.69
CA GLY A 158 -1.92 -15.05 -14.51
C GLY A 158 -3.28 -15.70 -14.26
N GLU A 159 -3.71 -16.58 -15.16
CA GLU A 159 -4.91 -17.40 -14.93
C GLU A 159 -4.65 -18.35 -13.77
N GLN A 160 -5.52 -18.31 -12.75
CA GLN A 160 -5.52 -19.31 -11.69
C GLN A 160 -5.94 -20.65 -12.31
N SER A 161 -5.01 -21.61 -12.41
CA SER A 161 -5.39 -23.01 -12.55
C SER A 161 -6.29 -23.34 -11.36
N GLN A 162 -7.55 -23.73 -11.62
CA GLN A 162 -8.42 -24.27 -10.59
C GLN A 162 -7.73 -25.52 -10.03
N GLY A 163 -7.26 -25.43 -8.78
CA GLY A 163 -6.71 -26.52 -8.01
C GLY A 163 -7.43 -26.59 -6.69
#